data_AF-A0A0F9WGK2-F1
#
_entry.id   AF-A0A0F9WGK2-F1
#
_cell.length_a   1.000
_cell.length_b   1.000
_cell.length_c   1.000
_cell.angle_alpha   90.00
_cell.angle_beta   90.00
_cell.angle_gamma   90.00
#
_symmetry.space_group_name_H-M   'P 1'
#
loop_
_entity.id
_entity.type
_entity.pdbx_description
1 polymer ?
#
loop_
_entity_poly.entity_id
_entity_poly.type
_entity_poly.pdbx_seq_one_letter_code
_entity_poly.pdbx_strand_id
1 'polypeptide(L)'
;MDRTEAKVFCQEIIDLYNLPNVKLRMVDNTHGYANYGTRVLAIPLWAFSLSAKGYGSREYPIEFRYAYVLHEISHFINIDSGGQYGHQGTFRTAERKLLAEFGLIPVYSRAYIKQLKTENGSVVYARMKRGIK
;
A
#
# COMPACT_ATOMS: atom_id res chain seq x y z
N MET A 1 12.88 -2.05 -10.16
CA MET A 1 13.31 -1.73 -8.80
C MET A 1 13.83 -3.00 -8.15
N ASP A 2 15.08 -3.01 -7.69
CA ASP A 2 15.67 -4.14 -6.98
C ASP A 2 15.27 -4.16 -5.48
N ARG A 3 15.71 -5.17 -4.72
CA ARG A 3 15.39 -5.31 -3.28
C ARG A 3 15.90 -4.13 -2.45
N THR A 4 17.07 -3.59 -2.79
CA THR A 4 17.69 -2.47 -2.06
C THR A 4 16.91 -1.19 -2.32
N GLU A 5 16.61 -0.89 -3.58
CA GLU A 5 15.81 0.27 -3.98
C GLU A 5 14.40 0.21 -3.39
N ALA A 6 13.74 -0.96 -3.41
CA ALA A 6 12.42 -1.15 -2.81
C ALA A 6 12.44 -0.93 -1.30
N LYS A 7 13.51 -1.36 -0.62
CA LYS A 7 13.69 -1.15 0.81
C LYS A 7 13.87 0.34 1.13
N VAL A 8 14.71 1.05 0.37
CA VAL A 8 14.92 2.50 0.53
C VAL A 8 13.62 3.25 0.32
N PHE A 9 12.90 2.96 -0.77
CA PHE A 9 11.59 3.55 -1.07
C PHE A 9 10.60 3.38 0.09
N CYS A 10 10.49 2.17 0.65
CA CYS A 10 9.60 1.92 1.78
C CYS A 10 10.05 2.68 3.04
N GLN A 11 11.36 2.75 3.30
CA GLN A 11 11.91 3.41 4.49
C GLN A 11 11.65 4.92 4.45
N GLU A 12 11.83 5.56 3.30
CA GLU A 12 11.54 6.99 3.13
C GLU A 12 10.08 7.33 3.48
N ILE A 13 9.13 6.46 3.11
CA ILE A 13 7.71 6.65 3.44
C ILE A 13 7.46 6.43 4.94
N ILE A 14 8.10 5.42 5.57
CA ILE A 14 8.00 5.20 7.02
C ILE A 14 8.53 6.42 7.79
N ASP A 15 9.66 6.96 7.35
CA ASP A 15 10.30 8.12 7.97
C ASP A 15 9.44 9.38 7.81
N LEU A 16 8.81 9.57 6.65
CA LEU A 16 7.87 10.67 6.38
C LEU A 16 6.71 10.71 7.41
N TYR A 17 6.18 9.55 7.79
CA TYR A 17 5.08 9.45 8.75
C TYR A 17 5.53 9.28 10.20
N ASN A 18 6.84 9.38 10.46
CA ASN A 18 7.45 9.32 11.79
C ASN A 18 6.86 8.18 12.64
N LEU A 19 6.88 6.95 12.12
CA LEU A 19 6.41 5.77 12.85
C LEU A 19 7.56 5.20 13.70
N PRO A 20 7.68 5.58 15.00
CA PRO A 20 8.84 5.19 15.79
C PRO A 20 8.91 3.68 15.96
N ASN A 21 10.13 3.15 15.92
CA ASN A 21 10.45 1.74 16.17
C ASN A 21 9.82 0.74 15.19
N VAL A 22 9.27 1.20 14.05
CA VAL A 22 8.81 0.30 13.00
C VAL A 22 10.00 -0.25 12.23
N LYS A 23 10.15 -1.58 12.21
CA LYS A 23 11.18 -2.30 11.46
C LYS A 23 10.62 -2.74 10.11
N LEU A 24 11.21 -2.27 9.03
CA LEU A 24 10.88 -2.71 7.68
C LEU A 24 11.49 -4.09 7.37
N ARG A 25 10.67 -4.99 6.81
CA ARG A 25 11.10 -6.28 6.27
C ARG A 25 10.57 -6.45 4.85
N MET A 26 11.47 -6.65 3.89
CA MET A 26 11.09 -7.06 2.54
C MET A 26 10.87 -8.58 2.52
N VAL A 27 9.72 -9.03 2.02
CA VAL A 27 9.32 -10.45 2.01
C VAL A 27 8.98 -10.95 0.61
N ASP A 28 9.06 -12.27 0.40
CA ASP A 28 8.68 -12.95 -0.85
C ASP A 28 7.25 -13.54 -0.79
N ASN A 29 6.43 -13.05 0.15
CA ASN A 29 5.07 -13.53 0.41
C ASN A 29 4.02 -12.98 -0.57
N THR A 30 2.81 -13.56 -0.52
CA THR A 30 1.67 -13.14 -1.37
C THR A 30 1.04 -11.80 -0.96
N HIS A 31 1.32 -11.30 0.24
CA HIS A 31 0.77 -10.07 0.79
C HIS A 31 1.71 -9.45 1.83
N GLY A 32 1.57 -8.14 2.05
CA GLY A 32 2.16 -7.42 3.16
C GLY A 32 1.41 -7.68 4.47
N TYR A 33 2.05 -7.32 5.58
CA TYR A 33 1.41 -7.31 6.89
C TYR A 33 2.10 -6.34 7.84
N ALA A 34 1.33 -5.79 8.77
CA ALA A 34 1.82 -5.09 9.95
C ALA A 34 1.71 -6.00 11.19
N ASN A 35 2.83 -6.29 11.85
CA ASN A 35 2.86 -6.92 13.16
C ASN A 35 3.07 -5.87 14.24
N TYR A 36 2.01 -5.58 14.98
CA TYR A 36 1.95 -4.49 15.96
C TYR A 36 2.79 -4.78 17.21
N GLY A 37 2.73 -6.01 17.73
CA GLY A 37 3.47 -6.40 18.93
C GLY A 37 4.99 -6.34 18.76
N THR A 38 5.48 -6.67 17.55
CA THR A 38 6.92 -6.61 17.23
C THR A 38 7.32 -5.36 16.44
N ARG A 39 6.36 -4.48 16.15
CA ARG A 39 6.47 -3.32 15.25
C ARG A 39 7.20 -3.64 13.95
N VAL A 40 6.84 -4.73 13.28
CA VAL A 40 7.39 -5.10 11.97
C VAL A 40 6.41 -4.75 10.87
N LEU A 41 6.86 -3.98 9.88
CA LEU A 41 6.15 -3.75 8.62
C LEU A 41 6.76 -4.66 7.55
N ALA A 42 6.02 -5.66 7.11
CA ALA A 42 6.45 -6.57 6.06
C ALA A 42 5.83 -6.17 4.72
N ILE A 43 6.66 -5.84 3.74
CA ILE A 43 6.20 -5.44 2.40
C ILE A 43 6.70 -6.45 1.37
N PRO A 44 5.83 -6.97 0.48
CA PRO A 44 6.23 -7.98 -0.47
C PRO A 44 6.97 -7.37 -1.66
N LEU A 45 8.06 -8.00 -2.08
CA LEU A 45 8.88 -7.51 -3.21
C LEU A 45 8.12 -7.45 -4.54
N TRP A 46 7.11 -8.30 -4.72
CA TRP A 46 6.31 -8.29 -5.94
C TRP A 46 5.58 -6.95 -6.15
N ALA A 47 5.28 -6.19 -5.09
CA ALA A 47 4.66 -4.87 -5.20
C ALA A 47 5.53 -3.86 -5.95
N PHE A 48 6.85 -4.10 -6.01
CA PHE A 48 7.85 -3.28 -6.70
C PHE A 48 8.38 -3.92 -7.99
N SER A 49 7.93 -5.13 -8.29
CA SER A 49 8.41 -5.90 -9.44
C SER A 49 7.80 -5.39 -10.75
N LEU A 50 8.57 -5.57 -11.84
CA LEU A 50 8.16 -5.20 -13.20
C LEU A 50 7.10 -6.15 -13.78
N SER A 51 6.92 -7.32 -13.15
CA SER A 51 5.99 -8.35 -13.61
C SER A 51 5.12 -8.83 -12.46
N ALA A 52 3.93 -8.27 -12.38
CA ALA A 52 2.87 -8.89 -11.62
C ALA A 52 2.45 -10.18 -12.34
N LYS A 53 2.93 -11.35 -11.88
CA LYS A 53 2.52 -12.65 -12.44
C LYS A 53 0.98 -12.70 -12.50
N GLY A 54 0.42 -12.70 -13.72
CA GLY A 54 -1.02 -12.66 -13.99
C GLY A 54 -1.60 -11.36 -14.58
N TYR A 55 -0.79 -10.30 -14.78
CA TYR A 55 -1.29 -8.97 -15.18
C TYR A 55 -0.64 -8.40 -16.46
N GLY A 56 0.02 -9.25 -17.25
CA GLY A 56 0.77 -8.83 -18.44
C GLY A 56 2.13 -8.23 -18.05
N SER A 57 3.01 -8.08 -19.04
CA SER A 57 4.38 -7.57 -18.91
C SER A 57 4.47 -6.06 -18.59
N ARG A 58 3.54 -5.51 -17.81
CA ARG A 58 3.51 -4.10 -17.44
C ARG A 58 3.93 -3.94 -15.99
N GLU A 59 4.90 -3.06 -15.78
CA GLU A 59 5.33 -2.63 -14.46
C GLU A 59 4.16 -2.03 -13.68
N TYR A 60 4.13 -2.24 -12.36
CA TYR A 60 3.22 -1.46 -11.53
C TYR A 60 3.62 0.02 -11.57
N PRO A 61 2.64 0.93 -11.77
CA PRO A 61 2.90 2.36 -11.71
C PRO A 61 3.40 2.74 -10.31
N ILE A 62 4.18 3.83 -10.20
CA ILE A 62 4.79 4.23 -8.94
C ILE A 62 3.74 4.50 -7.86
N GLU A 63 2.58 5.01 -8.25
CA GLU A 63 1.41 5.28 -7.42
C GLU A 63 0.88 4.03 -6.72
N PHE A 64 0.93 2.86 -7.39
CA PHE A 64 0.56 1.59 -6.78
C PHE A 64 1.52 1.22 -5.65
N ARG A 65 2.81 1.49 -5.84
CA ARG A 65 3.87 1.20 -4.85
C ARG A 65 3.69 2.06 -3.61
N TYR A 66 3.46 3.36 -3.80
CA TYR A 66 3.09 4.27 -2.71
C TYR A 66 1.85 3.77 -1.98
N ALA A 67 0.75 3.55 -2.69
CA ALA A 67 -0.49 3.10 -2.08
C ALA A 67 -0.35 1.80 -1.28
N TYR A 68 0.49 0.86 -1.74
CA TYR A 68 0.74 -0.38 -1.01
C TYR A 68 1.41 -0.12 0.33
N VAL A 69 2.46 0.70 0.36
CA VAL A 69 3.17 1.04 1.60
C VAL A 69 2.25 1.83 2.54
N LEU A 70 1.50 2.80 2.01
CA LEU A 70 0.56 3.61 2.79
C LEU A 70 -0.57 2.79 3.42
N HIS A 71 -1.05 1.74 2.75
CA HIS A 71 -2.02 0.81 3.30
C HIS A 71 -1.48 0.12 4.57
N GLU A 72 -0.26 -0.39 4.50
CA GLU A 72 0.36 -1.09 5.63
C GLU A 72 0.75 -0.12 6.75
N ILE A 73 1.11 1.13 6.43
CA ILE A 73 1.32 2.21 7.41
C ILE A 73 0.01 2.60 8.11
N SER A 74 -1.10 2.63 7.37
CA SER A 74 -2.42 2.98 7.92
C SER A 74 -2.84 2.04 9.04
N HIS A 75 -2.38 0.79 9.01
CA HIS A 75 -2.58 -0.15 10.10
C HIS A 75 -1.90 0.32 11.39
N PHE A 76 -0.63 0.76 11.33
CA PHE A 76 0.08 1.28 12.50
C PHE A 76 -0.57 2.54 13.05
N ILE A 77 -0.88 3.51 12.19
CA ILE A 77 -1.55 4.76 12.59
C ILE A 77 -2.88 4.46 13.28
N ASN A 78 -3.68 3.55 12.71
CA ASN A 78 -4.97 3.15 13.28
C ASN A 78 -4.83 2.51 14.66
N ILE A 79 -3.87 1.61 14.86
CA ILE A 79 -3.67 0.95 16.16
C ILE A 79 -3.07 1.91 17.19
N ASP A 80 -2.09 2.74 16.79
CA ASP A 80 -1.48 3.74 17.68
C ASP A 80 -2.51 4.80 18.11
N SER A 81 -3.56 5.05 17.32
CA SER A 81 -4.69 5.91 17.70
C SER A 81 -5.80 5.20 18.50
N GLY A 82 -5.60 3.97 18.97
CA GLY A 82 -6.59 3.21 19.74
C GLY A 82 -7.70 2.55 18.91
N GLY A 83 -7.50 2.44 17.59
CA GLY A 83 -8.41 1.73 16.69
C GLY A 83 -8.36 0.21 16.84
N GLN A 84 -9.25 -0.48 16.12
CA GLN A 84 -9.33 -1.94 16.11
C GLN A 84 -8.63 -2.54 14.89
N TYR A 85 -8.32 -3.84 14.98
CA TYR A 85 -7.81 -4.61 13.84
C TYR A 85 -8.79 -4.60 12.66
N GLY A 86 -8.24 -4.57 11.44
CA GLY A 86 -8.99 -4.63 10.19
C GLY A 86 -9.13 -3.27 9.50
N HIS A 87 -10.01 -3.21 8.49
CA HIS A 87 -10.11 -2.10 7.54
C HIS A 87 -11.38 -1.26 7.72
N GLN A 88 -11.78 -0.99 8.96
CA GLN A 88 -13.02 -0.28 9.28
C GLN A 88 -12.74 1.00 10.09
N GLY A 89 -13.74 1.89 10.15
CA GLY A 89 -13.70 3.09 10.99
C GLY A 89 -12.44 3.95 10.77
N THR A 90 -11.68 4.12 11.84
CA THR A 90 -10.45 4.94 11.92
C THR A 90 -9.38 4.54 10.90
N PHE A 91 -9.27 3.25 10.54
CA PHE A 91 -8.35 2.80 9.49
C PHE A 91 -8.65 3.47 8.16
N ARG A 92 -9.93 3.49 7.74
CA ARG A 92 -10.32 4.07 6.44
C ARG A 92 -10.09 5.57 6.40
N THR A 93 -10.30 6.24 7.53
CA THR A 93 -10.03 7.67 7.67
C THR A 93 -8.53 7.95 7.52
N ALA A 94 -7.69 7.18 8.21
CA ALA A 94 -6.24 7.30 8.10
C ALA A 94 -5.77 7.03 6.66
N GLU A 95 -6.15 5.89 6.09
CA GLU A 95 -5.73 5.49 4.74
C GLU A 95 -6.16 6.48 3.66
N ARG A 96 -7.41 7.00 3.73
CA ARG A 96 -7.86 8.04 2.80
C ARG A 96 -7.05 9.32 2.91
N LYS A 97 -6.73 9.74 4.14
CA LYS A 97 -5.93 10.94 4.37
C LYS A 97 -4.54 10.78 3.74
N LEU A 98 -3.88 9.66 4.01
CA LEU A 98 -2.55 9.35 3.46
C LEU A 98 -2.59 9.27 1.93
N LEU A 99 -3.55 8.55 1.34
CA LEU A 99 -3.66 8.43 -0.11
C LEU A 99 -3.91 9.78 -0.78
N ALA A 100 -4.73 10.65 -0.18
CA ALA A 100 -5.00 11.99 -0.71
C ALA A 100 -3.75 12.88 -0.76
N GLU A 101 -2.80 12.73 0.19
CA GLU A 101 -1.51 13.45 0.17
C GLU A 101 -0.67 13.11 -1.08
N PHE A 102 -0.93 11.98 -1.73
CA PHE A 102 -0.29 11.54 -2.97
C PHE A 102 -1.21 11.70 -4.20
N GLY A 103 -2.33 12.43 -4.08
CA GLY A 103 -3.32 12.58 -5.15
C GLY A 103 -4.04 11.27 -5.51
N LEU A 104 -4.05 10.29 -4.61
CA LEU A 104 -4.65 8.97 -4.80
C LEU A 104 -6.03 8.89 -4.14
N ILE A 105 -7.04 8.51 -4.91
CA ILE A 105 -8.44 8.49 -4.52
C ILE A 105 -8.97 7.05 -4.63
N PRO A 106 -9.41 6.43 -3.53
CA PRO A 106 -10.10 5.14 -3.59
C PRO A 106 -11.39 5.22 -4.41
N VAL A 107 -11.57 4.29 -5.35
CA VAL A 107 -12.75 4.25 -6.23
C VAL A 107 -14.02 3.77 -5.51
N TYR A 108 -13.88 2.99 -4.43
CA TYR A 108 -15.00 2.48 -3.65
C TYR A 108 -14.84 2.75 -2.15
N SER A 109 -15.95 2.66 -1.40
CA SER A 109 -16.00 2.90 0.04
C SER A 109 -15.15 1.93 0.87
N ARG A 110 -14.75 0.79 0.28
CA ARG A 110 -13.78 -0.15 0.79
C ARG A 110 -12.48 0.12 0.08
N ALA A 111 -11.49 0.62 0.79
CA ALA A 111 -10.19 0.85 0.22
C ALA A 111 -9.57 -0.50 -0.17
N TYR A 112 -9.23 -0.59 -1.44
CA TYR A 112 -8.39 -1.62 -1.98
C TYR A 112 -7.35 -0.88 -2.81
N ILE A 113 -6.06 -1.09 -2.52
CA ILE A 113 -4.93 -0.63 -3.35
C ILE A 113 -5.15 -0.98 -4.84
N LYS A 114 -5.95 -2.02 -5.09
CA LYS A 114 -6.38 -2.52 -6.40
C LYS A 114 -7.49 -1.70 -7.07
N GLN A 115 -7.94 -0.58 -6.52
CA GLN A 115 -9.06 0.22 -7.03
C GLN A 115 -8.84 1.71 -6.69
N LEU A 116 -7.79 2.28 -7.27
CA LEU A 116 -7.38 3.68 -7.06
C LEU A 116 -7.52 4.48 -8.35
N LYS A 117 -7.82 5.78 -8.20
CA LYS A 117 -7.77 6.80 -9.26
C LYS A 117 -6.86 7.94 -8.82
N THR A 118 -6.26 8.64 -9.77
CA THR A 118 -5.64 9.95 -9.56
C THR A 118 -6.71 11.05 -9.54
N GLU A 119 -6.34 12.26 -9.12
CA GLU A 119 -7.23 13.44 -9.11
C GLU A 119 -7.84 13.76 -10.50
N ASN A 120 -7.10 13.51 -11.58
CA ASN A 120 -7.60 13.68 -12.95
C ASN A 120 -8.48 12.52 -13.46
N GLY A 121 -8.82 11.56 -12.59
CA GLY A 121 -9.71 10.44 -12.89
C GLY A 121 -9.04 9.21 -13.52
N SER A 122 -7.73 9.24 -13.74
CA SER A 122 -6.98 8.10 -14.31
C SER A 122 -6.93 6.94 -13.32
N VAL A 123 -7.31 5.75 -13.77
CA VAL A 123 -7.33 4.55 -12.91
C VAL A 123 -5.90 4.02 -12.74
N VAL A 124 -5.37 4.11 -11.53
CA VAL A 124 -4.02 3.65 -11.13
C VAL A 124 -3.93 2.12 -11.16
N TYR A 125 -5.04 1.46 -10.81
CA TYR A 125 -5.16 0.01 -10.94
C TYR A 125 -6.49 -0.33 -11.59
N ALA A 126 -6.43 -0.67 -12.88
CA ALA A 126 -7.55 -1.34 -13.52
C ALA A 126 -7.43 -2.82 -13.15
N ARG A 127 -8.38 -3.33 -12.34
CA ARG A 127 -8.72 -4.75 -12.49
C ARG A 127 -9.21 -4.83 -13.94
N MET A 128 -8.35 -5.25 -14.87
CA MET A 128 -8.82 -5.71 -16.17
C MET A 128 -9.91 -6.69 -15.79
N LYS A 129 -11.17 -6.32 -16.04
CA LYS A 129 -12.25 -7.30 -16.04
C LYS A 129 -11.67 -8.42 -16.90
N ARG A 130 -11.50 -9.61 -16.32
CA ARG A 130 -11.41 -10.82 -17.13
C ARG A 130 -12.49 -10.62 -18.18
N GLY A 131 -12.13 -10.70 -19.46
CA GLY A 131 -13.12 -10.76 -20.51
C GLY A 131 -14.09 -11.87 -20.13
N ILE A 132 -15.23 -11.48 -19.57
CA ILE A 132 -16.43 -12.25 -19.66
C ILE A 132 -16.91 -11.85 -21.04
N LYS A 133 -16.75 -12.80 -21.97
CA LYS A 133 -17.25 -12.73 -23.34
C LYS A 133 -18.72 -12.35 -23.35
#